data_AF-A0A7C1XY73-F1
#
_entry.id   AF-A0A7C1XY73-F1
#
_cell.length_a   1.000
_cell.length_b   1.000
_cell.length_c   1.000
_cell.angle_alpha   90.00
_cell.angle_beta   90.00
_cell.angle_gamma   90.00
#
_symmetry.space_group_name_H-M   'P 1'
#
loop_
_entity.id
_entity.type
_entity.pdbx_description
1 polymer ?
#
loop_
_entity_poly.entity_id
_entity_poly.type
_entity_poly.pdbx_seq_one_letter_code
_entity_poly.pdbx_strand_id
1 'polypeptide(L)'
;MPTAECNDTVHPPRIWLEVVALTQAMMASLHAGEIDRMAALEGQRQRLLAVAFSANEPRPSAVEIQQLMTLDAEIMRSAETLRGGLLEKLDTLSGNRKAVAAYGQFQRSGA
;
A
#
# COMPACT_ATOMS: atom_id res chain seq x y z
N MET A 1 29.78 -19.15 -37.52
CA MET A 1 29.01 -17.93 -37.25
C MET A 1 27.96 -17.78 -38.34
N PRO A 2 26.69 -17.97 -37.96
CA PRO A 2 25.70 -16.93 -38.22
C PRO A 2 24.98 -16.54 -36.92
N THR A 3 25.06 -15.26 -36.59
CA THR A 3 24.29 -14.60 -35.53
C THR A 3 22.87 -14.40 -36.03
N ALA A 4 21.94 -15.22 -35.54
CA ALA A 4 20.50 -15.02 -35.75
C ALA A 4 19.91 -14.38 -34.49
N GLU A 5 19.87 -13.05 -34.56
CA GLU A 5 18.77 -12.16 -34.16
C GLU A 5 18.08 -12.39 -32.80
N CYS A 6 18.24 -11.38 -31.95
CA CYS A 6 17.44 -11.10 -30.77
C CYS A 6 15.96 -11.38 -31.00
N ASN A 7 15.44 -12.40 -30.33
CA ASN A 7 14.00 -12.53 -30.11
C ASN A 7 13.69 -11.98 -28.72
N ASP A 8 13.68 -10.65 -28.61
CA ASP A 8 12.99 -9.94 -27.54
C ASP A 8 11.49 -10.16 -27.72
N THR A 9 11.01 -11.34 -27.36
CA THR A 9 9.57 -11.57 -27.15
C THR A 9 9.23 -11.01 -25.77
N VAL A 10 9.15 -9.69 -25.67
CA VAL A 10 8.45 -9.02 -24.56
C VAL A 10 6.99 -9.44 -24.65
N HIS A 11 6.60 -10.40 -23.82
CA HIS A 11 5.23 -10.89 -23.72
C HIS A 11 4.25 -9.78 -23.30
N PRO A 12 3.34 -9.30 -24.16
CA PRO A 12 2.30 -8.35 -23.76
C PRO A 12 1.02 -9.14 -23.45
N PRO A 13 0.90 -9.63 -22.20
CA PRO A 13 -0.26 -9.28 -21.36
C PRO A 13 0.10 -9.13 -19.85
N ARG A 14 1.39 -9.01 -19.49
CA ARG A 14 1.84 -9.12 -18.09
C ARG A 14 1.61 -7.88 -17.21
N ILE A 15 1.59 -6.69 -17.79
CA ILE A 15 1.60 -5.44 -17.00
C ILE A 15 0.33 -5.30 -16.16
N TRP A 16 -0.84 -5.56 -16.75
CA TRP A 16 -2.10 -5.47 -16.00
C TRP A 16 -2.21 -6.52 -14.90
N LEU A 17 -1.78 -7.75 -15.18
CA LEU A 17 -1.70 -8.82 -14.18
C LEU A 17 -0.76 -8.44 -13.03
N GLU A 18 0.35 -7.77 -13.32
CA GLU A 18 1.29 -7.28 -12.31
C GLU A 18 0.69 -6.14 -11.48
N VAL A 19 -0.06 -5.22 -12.10
CA VAL A 19 -0.84 -4.19 -11.38
C VAL A 19 -1.82 -4.84 -10.40
N VAL A 20 -2.56 -5.86 -10.84
CA VAL A 20 -3.51 -6.58 -9.97
C VAL A 20 -2.76 -7.30 -8.84
N ALA A 21 -1.67 -8.00 -9.13
CA ALA A 21 -0.86 -8.70 -8.14
C ALA A 21 -0.28 -7.74 -7.08
N LEU A 22 0.21 -6.57 -7.49
CA LEU A 22 0.68 -5.54 -6.55
C LEU A 22 -0.46 -5.00 -5.69
N THR A 23 -1.64 -4.81 -6.27
CA THR A 23 -2.81 -4.35 -5.51
C THR A 23 -3.24 -5.37 -4.45
N GLN A 24 -3.22 -6.66 -4.79
CA GLN A 24 -3.45 -7.74 -3.82
C GLN A 24 -2.36 -7.79 -2.73
N ALA A 25 -1.09 -7.59 -3.11
CA ALA A 25 0.01 -7.53 -2.16
C ALA A 25 -0.09 -6.31 -1.22
N MET A 26 -0.57 -5.16 -1.71
CA MET A 26 -0.87 -3.98 -0.89
C MET A 26 -1.95 -4.32 0.13
N MET A 27 -3.03 -4.97 -0.29
CA MET A 27 -4.11 -5.41 0.60
C MET A 27 -3.61 -6.39 1.68
N ALA A 28 -2.77 -7.35 1.30
CA ALA A 28 -2.14 -8.27 2.25
C ALA A 28 -1.23 -7.54 3.27
N SER A 29 -0.43 -6.59 2.79
CA SER A 29 0.44 -5.76 3.64
C SER A 29 -0.38 -4.93 4.64
N LEU A 30 -1.50 -4.37 4.17
CA LEU A 30 -2.43 -3.61 5.01
C LEU A 30 -3.05 -4.47 6.11
N HIS A 31 -3.51 -5.68 5.78
CA HIS A 31 -4.05 -6.63 6.77
C HIS A 31 -2.99 -7.10 7.78
N ALA A 32 -1.74 -7.18 7.37
CA ALA A 32 -0.61 -7.47 8.26
C ALA A 32 -0.14 -6.27 9.09
N GLY A 33 -0.67 -5.06 8.84
CA GLY A 33 -0.19 -3.82 9.46
C GLY A 33 1.18 -3.35 8.96
N GLU A 34 1.66 -3.89 7.84
CA GLU A 34 2.95 -3.55 7.21
C GLU A 34 2.82 -2.27 6.35
N ILE A 35 2.60 -1.12 7.00
CA ILE A 35 2.28 0.15 6.31
C ILE A 35 3.41 0.60 5.37
N ASP A 36 4.67 0.53 5.81
CA ASP A 36 5.81 0.94 4.98
C ASP A 36 5.95 0.09 3.72
N ARG A 37 5.68 -1.22 3.84
CA ARG A 37 5.65 -2.14 2.71
C ARG A 37 4.50 -1.82 1.77
N MET A 38 3.31 -1.53 2.29
CA MET A 38 2.17 -1.11 1.49
C MET A 38 2.50 0.14 0.67
N ALA A 39 3.13 1.14 1.27
CA ALA A 39 3.52 2.38 0.60
C ALA A 39 4.58 2.14 -0.51
N ALA A 40 5.55 1.26 -0.26
CA ALA A 40 6.53 0.88 -1.27
C ALA A 40 5.88 0.19 -2.49
N LEU A 41 4.93 -0.72 -2.24
CA LEU A 41 4.16 -1.40 -3.29
C LEU A 41 3.28 -0.43 -4.07
N GLU A 42 2.67 0.56 -3.41
CA GLU A 42 1.89 1.62 -4.08
C GLU A 42 2.75 2.38 -5.11
N GLY A 43 3.97 2.77 -4.73
CA GLY A 43 4.90 3.44 -5.64
C GLY A 43 5.27 2.58 -6.85
N GLN A 44 5.40 1.27 -6.70
CA GLN A 44 5.61 0.36 -7.82
C GLN A 44 4.36 0.24 -8.71
N ARG A 45 3.18 0.10 -8.09
CA ARG A 45 1.90 0.00 -8.78
C ARG A 45 1.61 1.24 -9.63
N GLN A 46 1.84 2.44 -9.10
CA GLN A 46 1.62 3.70 -9.83
C GLN A 46 2.47 3.79 -11.11
N ARG A 47 3.73 3.34 -11.05
CA ARG A 47 4.61 3.29 -12.23
C ARG A 47 4.05 2.33 -13.30
N LEU A 48 3.61 1.14 -12.90
CA LEU A 48 3.03 0.18 -13.84
C LEU A 48 1.68 0.62 -14.40
N LEU A 49 0.85 1.30 -13.62
CA LEU A 49 -0.38 1.91 -14.11
C LEU A 49 -0.09 2.93 -15.22
N ALA A 50 0.93 3.78 -15.05
CA ALA A 50 1.33 4.73 -16.10
C ALA A 50 1.74 4.02 -17.41
N VAL A 51 2.43 2.87 -17.30
CA VAL A 51 2.80 2.06 -18.47
C VAL A 51 1.57 1.37 -19.08
N ALA A 52 0.70 0.77 -18.27
CA ALA A 52 -0.51 0.05 -18.70
C ALA A 52 -1.49 0.92 -19.48
N PHE A 53 -1.53 2.23 -19.19
CA PHE A 53 -2.37 3.20 -19.90
C PHE A 53 -1.64 3.94 -21.03
N SER A 54 -0.39 3.59 -21.33
CA SER A 54 0.36 4.17 -22.44
C SER A 54 -0.15 3.67 -23.80
N ALA A 55 0.16 4.40 -24.88
CA ALA A 55 -0.34 4.10 -26.23
C ALA A 55 0.21 2.78 -26.82
N ASN A 56 1.27 2.22 -26.23
CA ASN A 56 1.98 1.06 -26.75
C ASN A 56 1.51 -0.27 -26.13
N GLU A 57 0.69 -0.22 -25.09
CA GLU A 57 0.25 -1.41 -24.35
C GLU A 57 -1.20 -1.78 -24.69
N PRO A 58 -1.53 -3.09 -24.69
CA PRO A 58 -2.92 -3.54 -24.74
C PRO A 58 -3.70 -2.93 -23.57
N ARG A 59 -4.78 -2.22 -23.89
CA ARG A 59 -5.62 -1.62 -22.85
C ARG A 59 -6.35 -2.71 -22.06
N PRO A 60 -6.45 -2.58 -20.73
CA PRO A 60 -7.27 -3.45 -19.92
C PRO A 60 -8.74 -3.31 -20.32
N SER A 61 -9.47 -4.42 -20.23
CA SER A 61 -10.91 -4.44 -20.41
C SER A 61 -11.65 -3.68 -19.30
N ALA A 62 -12.90 -3.31 -19.54
CA ALA A 62 -13.72 -2.65 -18.52
C ALA A 62 -13.91 -3.53 -17.26
N VAL A 63 -13.99 -4.86 -17.42
CA VAL A 63 -14.11 -5.81 -16.31
C VAL A 63 -12.86 -5.80 -15.44
N GLU A 64 -11.69 -5.81 -16.09
CA GLU A 64 -10.40 -5.72 -15.43
C GLU A 64 -10.23 -4.41 -14.64
N ILE A 65 -10.58 -3.28 -15.26
CA ILE A 65 -10.57 -1.97 -14.59
C ILE A 65 -11.51 -1.98 -13.39
N GLN A 66 -12.72 -2.52 -13.55
CA GLN A 66 -13.70 -2.60 -12.48
C GLN A 66 -13.21 -3.45 -11.30
N GLN A 67 -12.55 -4.58 -11.56
CA GLN A 67 -11.94 -5.41 -10.52
C GLN A 67 -10.89 -4.62 -9.74
N LEU A 68 -10.02 -3.88 -10.42
CA LEU A 68 -8.99 -3.06 -9.78
C LEU A 68 -9.61 -1.96 -8.90
N MET A 69 -10.64 -1.27 -9.40
CA MET A 69 -11.37 -0.25 -8.65
C MET A 69 -12.03 -0.81 -7.39
N THR A 70 -12.57 -2.04 -7.45
CA THR A 70 -13.14 -2.72 -6.28
C THR A 70 -12.08 -2.99 -5.22
N LEU A 71 -10.88 -3.47 -5.62
CA LEU A 71 -9.76 -3.68 -4.70
C LEU A 71 -9.27 -2.37 -4.08
N ASP A 72 -9.16 -1.30 -4.87
CA ASP A 72 -8.77 0.03 -4.36
C ASP A 72 -9.75 0.55 -3.31
N ALA A 73 -11.06 0.41 -3.56
CA ALA A 73 -12.09 0.84 -2.63
C ALA A 73 -12.01 0.06 -1.30
N GLU A 74 -11.66 -1.22 -1.35
CA GLU A 74 -11.44 -2.04 -0.15
C GLU A 74 -10.19 -1.61 0.62
N ILE A 75 -9.07 -1.40 -0.07
CA ILE A 75 -7.84 -0.88 0.53
C ILE A 75 -8.11 0.44 1.24
N MET A 76 -8.83 1.38 0.60
CA MET A 76 -9.17 2.66 1.20
C MET A 76 -9.97 2.52 2.50
N ARG A 77 -10.99 1.65 2.51
CA ARG A 77 -11.79 1.40 3.73
C ARG A 77 -10.94 0.80 4.85
N SER A 78 -10.13 -0.21 4.54
CA SER A 78 -9.26 -0.87 5.51
C SER A 78 -8.18 0.08 6.05
N ALA A 79 -7.64 0.96 5.20
CA ALA A 79 -6.66 1.96 5.60
C ALA A 79 -7.28 3.02 6.54
N GLU A 80 -8.53 3.44 6.29
CA GLU A 80 -9.25 4.35 7.17
C GLU A 80 -9.51 3.71 8.55
N THR A 81 -9.92 2.44 8.60
CA THR A 81 -10.06 1.70 9.86
C THR A 81 -8.73 1.62 10.61
N LEU A 82 -7.63 1.30 9.93
CA LEU A 82 -6.31 1.25 10.54
C LEU A 82 -5.88 2.62 11.08
N ARG A 83 -6.12 3.69 10.31
CA ARG A 83 -5.86 5.08 10.73
C ARG A 83 -6.58 5.42 12.02
N GLY A 84 -7.88 5.10 12.12
CA GLY A 84 -8.66 5.30 13.35
C GLY A 84 -8.02 4.60 14.55
N GLY A 85 -7.68 3.31 14.42
CA GLY A 85 -7.05 2.56 15.49
C GLY A 85 -5.65 3.07 15.88
N LEU A 86 -4.89 3.65 14.96
CA LEU A 86 -3.61 4.30 15.26
C LEU A 86 -3.80 5.61 16.04
N LEU A 87 -4.81 6.41 15.71
CA LEU A 87 -5.13 7.64 16.43
C LEU A 87 -5.54 7.36 17.88
N GLU A 88 -6.40 6.36 18.10
CA GLU A 88 -6.80 5.94 19.45
C GLU A 88 -5.60 5.48 20.31
N LYS A 89 -4.67 4.74 19.71
CA LYS A 89 -3.42 4.33 20.37
C LYS A 89 -2.55 5.54 20.71
N LEU A 90 -2.45 6.52 19.81
CA LEU A 90 -1.69 7.75 20.04
C LEU A 90 -2.27 8.55 21.20
N ASP A 91 -3.58 8.70 21.28
CA ASP A 91 -4.27 9.37 22.38
C ASP A 91 -4.02 8.66 23.71
N THR A 92 -4.05 7.33 23.71
CA THR A 92 -3.72 6.51 24.88
C THR A 92 -2.28 6.74 25.35
N LEU A 93 -1.31 6.75 24.43
CA LEU A 93 0.10 7.03 24.76
C LEU A 93 0.29 8.46 25.29
N SER A 94 -0.43 9.43 24.74
CA SER A 94 -0.43 10.81 25.22
C SER A 94 -0.96 10.90 26.65
N GLY A 95 -2.08 10.22 26.95
CA GLY A 95 -2.64 10.09 28.30
C GLY A 95 -1.66 9.46 29.28
N ASN A 96 -1.05 8.34 28.91
CA ASN A 96 -0.05 7.66 29.73
C ASN A 96 1.16 8.56 30.03
N ARG A 97 1.64 9.32 29.04
CA ARG A 97 2.75 10.26 29.22
C ARG A 97 2.41 11.36 30.23
N LYS A 98 1.18 11.90 30.19
CA LYS A 98 0.71 12.89 31.16
C LYS A 98 0.64 12.30 32.57
N ALA A 99 0.13 11.08 32.71
CA ALA A 99 0.07 10.39 34.00
C ALA A 99 1.47 10.17 34.58
N VAL A 100 2.42 9.67 33.79
CA VAL A 100 3.82 9.49 34.22
C VAL A 100 4.46 10.81 34.66
N ALA A 101 4.22 11.90 33.92
CA ALA A 101 4.72 13.22 34.29
C ALA A 101 4.14 13.70 35.63
N ALA A 102 2.83 13.51 35.86
CA ALA A 102 2.18 13.88 37.11
C ALA A 102 2.72 13.06 38.30
N TYR A 103 2.93 11.76 38.14
CA TYR A 103 3.56 10.92 39.18
C TYR A 103 4.99 11.38 39.49
N GLY A 104 5.79 11.69 38.47
CA GLY A 104 7.16 12.19 38.67
C GLY A 104 7.20 13.55 39.36
N GLN A 105 6.23 14.44 39.10
CA GLN A 105 6.09 15.71 39.82
C GLN A 105 5.71 15.48 41.28
N PHE A 106 4.73 14.60 41.55
CA PHE A 106 4.31 14.27 42.91
C PHE A 106 5.46 13.74 43.77
N GLN A 107 6.30 12.85 43.22
CA GLN A 107 7.49 12.33 43.91
C GLN A 107 8.55 13.40 44.21
N ARG A 108 8.63 14.47 43.39
CA ARG A 108 9.59 15.57 43.59
C ARG A 108 9.07 16.66 44.51
N SER A 109 7.75 16.81 44.64
CA SER A 109 7.09 17.79 45.52
C SER A 109 6.80 17.25 46.93
N GLY A 110 7.12 15.98 47.20
CA GLY A 110 6.78 15.27 48.43
C GLY A 110 7.87 14.29 48.87
N ALA A 111 9.06 14.84 49.14
CA ALA A 111 10.00 14.42 50.17
C ALA A 111 10.47 15.69 50.89
#